data_AF-A0A353S758-F1
#
_entry.id   AF-A0A353S758-F1
#
_cell.length_a   1.000
_cell.length_b   1.000
_cell.length_c   1.000
_cell.angle_alpha   90.00
_cell.angle_beta   90.00
_cell.angle_gamma   90.00
#
_symmetry.space_group_name_H-M   'P 1'
#
loop_
_entity.id
_entity.type
_entity.pdbx_description
1 polymer ?
#
loop_
_entity_poly.entity_id
_entity_poly.type
_entity_poly.pdbx_seq_one_letter_code
_entity_poly.pdbx_strand_id
1 'polypeptide(L)' 'MLACGALVFAVVAAVFAVSQTVYCVPNGKKYHSTPHCRTLSQSEIVNEITLEQAVAGNLEPCKVCH' A
#
# COMPACT_ATOMS: atom_id res chain seq x y z
N MET A 1 4.12 21.21 36.36
CA MET A 1 3.95 21.39 34.90
C MET A 1 4.51 20.20 34.13
N LEU A 2 4.24 18.96 34.55
CA LEU A 2 4.88 17.76 33.97
C LEU A 2 3.89 16.64 33.60
N ALA A 3 2.61 16.96 33.38
CA ALA A 3 1.57 16.00 33.00
C ALA A 3 1.01 16.22 31.58
N CYS A 4 1.26 17.37 30.95
CA CYS A 4 0.73 17.67 29.61
C CYS A 4 1.59 17.12 28.46
N GLY A 5 2.85 16.73 28.72
CA GLY A 5 3.80 16.29 27.66
C GLY A 5 3.68 14.83 27.24
N ALA A 6 3.26 13.93 28.15
CA ALA A 6 3.19 12.49 27.87
C ALA A 6 1.99 12.11 26.98
N LEU A 7 0.86 12.81 27.11
CA LEU A 7 -0.33 12.62 26.27
C LEU A 7 -0.10 13.02 24.81
N VAL A 8 0.72 14.05 24.59
CA VAL A 8 1.04 14.53 23.23
C VAL A 8 1.94 13.55 22.50
N PHE A 9 2.89 12.90 23.18
CA PHE A 9 3.81 11.94 22.56
C PHE A 9 3.13 10.60 22.22
N ALA A 10 2.16 10.15 23.03
CA ALA A 10 1.44 8.90 22.82
C ALA A 10 0.51 8.93 21.60
N VAL A 11 -0.07 10.09 21.25
CA VAL A 11 -0.85 10.22 20.01
C VAL A 11 0.01 10.23 18.76
N VAL A 12 1.27 10.72 18.79
CA VAL A 12 2.14 10.74 17.60
C VAL A 12 2.59 9.34 17.17
N ALA A 13 2.58 8.35 18.08
CA ALA A 13 3.01 6.98 17.77
C ALA A 13 1.88 6.07 17.23
N ALA A 14 0.60 6.41 17.43
CA ALA A 14 -0.52 5.61 16.91
C ALA A 14 -0.91 5.95 15.46
N VAL A 15 -0.32 7.01 14.91
CA VAL A 15 -0.57 7.54 13.55
C VAL A 15 0.38 6.98 12.49
N PHE A 16 1.25 6.02 12.85
CA PHE A 16 1.97 5.20 11.86
C PHE A 16 0.94 4.26 11.21
N ALA A 17 0.18 4.83 10.29
CA ALA A 17 -0.88 4.20 9.53
C ALA A 17 -0.41 2.85 8.97
N VAL A 18 -1.26 1.85 9.14
CA VAL A 18 -1.09 0.52 8.57
C VAL A 18 -1.24 0.65 7.05
N SER A 19 -0.17 1.01 6.36
CA SER A 19 -0.14 1.08 4.91
C SER A 19 -0.03 -0.35 4.37
N GLN A 20 -1.04 -0.77 3.62
CA GLN A 20 -1.02 -2.07 2.96
C GLN A 20 -0.13 -1.98 1.71
N THR A 21 0.96 -2.75 1.69
CA THR A 21 1.79 -2.90 0.48
C THR A 21 1.02 -3.71 -0.57
N VAL A 22 1.00 -3.21 -1.79
CA VAL A 22 0.43 -3.84 -2.98
C VAL A 22 1.42 -3.75 -4.13
N TYR A 23 1.20 -4.56 -5.15
CA TYR A 23 2.10 -4.72 -6.28
C TYR A 23 1.41 -4.23 -7.54
N CYS A 24 2.12 -3.45 -8.36
CA CYS A 24 1.65 -3.05 -9.66
C CYS A 24 2.79 -3.11 -10.68
N VAL A 25 2.46 -2.98 -11.95
CA VAL A 25 3.46 -2.84 -13.02
C VAL A 25 3.45 -1.39 -13.50
N PRO A 26 4.58 -0.81 -13.92
CA PRO A 26 4.70 0.62 -14.23
C PRO A 26 3.63 1.15 -15.22
N ASN A 27 3.24 0.33 -16.19
CA ASN A 27 2.23 0.65 -17.21
C ASN A 27 0.90 -0.09 -16.99
N GLY A 28 0.71 -0.65 -15.80
CA GLY A 28 -0.43 -1.47 -15.45
C GLY A 28 -1.61 -0.64 -14.98
N LYS A 29 -2.82 -1.05 -15.37
CA LYS A 29 -4.05 -0.47 -14.84
C LYS A 29 -4.51 -1.13 -13.55
N LYS A 30 -3.77 -2.13 -13.04
CA LYS A 30 -4.22 -2.97 -11.94
C LYS A 30 -3.20 -3.08 -10.82
N TYR A 31 -3.68 -3.12 -9.59
CA TYR A 31 -2.90 -3.47 -8.41
C TYR A 31 -3.23 -4.89 -7.94
N HIS A 32 -2.27 -5.50 -7.23
CA HIS A 32 -2.29 -6.88 -6.79
C HIS A 32 -1.94 -6.96 -5.31
N SER A 33 -2.63 -7.76 -4.51
CA SER A 33 -2.26 -7.99 -3.11
C SER A 33 -1.07 -8.94 -2.92
N THR A 34 -0.69 -9.68 -3.97
CA THR A 34 0.41 -10.66 -3.94
C THR A 34 1.34 -10.53 -5.15
N PRO A 35 2.67 -10.69 -4.96
CA PRO A 35 3.63 -10.67 -6.07
C PRO A 35 3.55 -11.94 -6.94
N HIS A 36 2.90 -13.00 -6.46
CA HIS A 36 2.82 -14.30 -7.13
C HIS A 36 1.55 -14.46 -7.99
N CYS A 37 0.82 -13.38 -8.26
CA CYS A 37 -0.33 -13.46 -9.13
C CYS A 37 0.10 -13.91 -10.53
N ARG A 38 -0.62 -14.89 -11.11
CA ARG A 38 -0.35 -15.41 -12.46
C ARG A 38 -0.27 -14.33 -13.54
N THR A 39 -1.06 -13.25 -13.41
CA THR A 39 -1.03 -12.14 -14.38
C THR A 39 0.14 -11.19 -14.14
N LEU A 40 0.63 -11.12 -12.90
CA LEU A 40 1.76 -10.28 -12.50
C LEU A 40 3.08 -10.97 -12.82
N SER A 41 3.17 -12.28 -12.64
CA SER A 41 4.36 -13.09 -12.94
C SER A 41 4.74 -13.13 -14.42
N GLN A 42 3.87 -12.63 -15.30
CA GLN A 42 4.17 -12.42 -16.73
C GLN A 42 4.95 -11.12 -16.98
N SER A 43 5.08 -10.26 -15.98
CA SER A 43 5.70 -8.94 -16.10
C SER A 43 7.13 -8.99 -15.60
N GLU A 44 8.05 -8.36 -16.35
CA GLU A 44 9.48 -8.32 -15.99
C GLU A 44 9.78 -7.32 -14.88
N ILE A 45 8.92 -6.31 -14.71
CA ILE A 45 9.11 -5.21 -13.75
C ILE A 45 7.86 -5.13 -12.86
N VAL A 46 8.06 -5.31 -11.57
CA VAL A 46 7.02 -5.21 -10.53
C VAL A 46 7.45 -4.12 -9.54
N ASN A 47 6.55 -3.17 -9.30
CA ASN A 47 6.73 -2.10 -8.32
C ASN A 47 5.91 -2.40 -7.07
N GLU A 48 6.51 -2.17 -5.92
CA GLU A 48 5.85 -2.20 -4.62
C GLU A 48 5.38 -0.79 -4.28
N ILE A 49 4.07 -0.62 -4.13
CA ILE A 49 3.43 0.65 -3.78
C ILE A 49 2.47 0.43 -2.61
N THR A 50 2.00 1.49 -1.98
CA THR A 50 0.93 1.38 -0.98
C THR A 50 -0.44 1.33 -1.66
N LEU A 51 -1.44 0.74 -1.00
CA LEU A 51 -2.83 0.75 -1.45
C LEU A 51 -3.32 2.18 -1.69
N GLU A 52 -2.91 3.12 -0.86
CA GLU A 52 -3.23 4.55 -1.00
C GLU A 52 -2.68 5.13 -2.31
N GLN A 53 -1.43 4.81 -2.66
CA GLN A 53 -0.83 5.19 -3.94
C GLN A 53 -1.55 4.52 -5.11
N ALA A 54 -2.00 3.27 -4.96
CA ALA A 54 -2.76 2.57 -5.99
C ALA A 54 -4.11 3.25 -6.26
N VAL A 55 -4.83 3.63 -5.20
CA VAL A 55 -6.10 4.35 -5.29
C VAL A 55 -5.89 5.75 -5.86
N ALA A 56 -4.87 6.48 -5.42
CA ALA A 56 -4.51 7.79 -5.97
C ALA A 56 -4.16 7.72 -7.47
N GLY A 57 -3.51 6.63 -7.89
CA GLY A 57 -3.19 6.35 -9.29
C GLY A 57 -4.35 5.82 -10.14
N ASN A 58 -5.57 5.71 -9.59
CA ASN A 58 -6.74 5.11 -10.24
C ASN A 58 -6.49 3.69 -10.77
N LEU A 59 -5.69 2.90 -10.05
CA LEU A 59 -5.51 1.48 -10.38
C LEU A 59 -6.71 0.67 -9.93
N GLU A 60 -7.11 -0.28 -10.77
CA GLU A 60 -8.20 -1.20 -10.49
C GLU A 60 -7.68 -2.44 -9.72
N PRO A 61 -8.50 -3.04 -8.84
CA PRO A 61 -8.12 -4.28 -8.19
C PRO A 61 -8.02 -5.43 -9.19
N CYS A 62 -7.01 -6.29 -9.02
CA CYS A 62 -6.92 -7.52 -9.80
C CYS A 62 -8.08 -8.47 -9.47
N LYS A 63 -8.81 -8.94 -10.49
CA LYS A 63 -9.89 -9.93 -10.34
C LYS A 63 -9.46 -11.30 -9.78
N VAL A 64 -8.15 -11.58 -9.76
CA VAL A 64 -7.59 -12.88 -9.36
C VAL A 64 -7.10 -12.84 -7.92
N CYS A 65 -6.48 -11.73 -7.49
CA CYS A 65 -5.80 -11.61 -6.21
C CYS A 65 -6.06 -10.23 -5.59
N HIS A 66 -7.34 -9.86 -5.45
CA HIS A 66 -7.79 -8.61 -4.83
C HIS A 66 -6.95 -8.22 -3.60
#